data_AF-L9WB36-F1
#
_entry.id   AF-L9WB36-F1
#
_cell.length_a   1.000
_cell.length_b   1.000
_cell.length_c   1.000
_cell.angle_alpha   90.00
_cell.angle_beta   90.00
_cell.angle_gamma   90.00
#
_symmetry.space_group_name_H-M   'P 1'
#
loop_
_entity.id
_entity.type
_entity.pdbx_description
1 polymer ?
#
loop_
_entity_poly.entity_id
_entity_poly.type
_entity_poly.pdbx_seq_one_letter_code
_entity_poly.pdbx_strand_id
1 'polypeptide(L)'
;MDRKKPTKRLLAAIAYKNGVTQTELAEWYDVQRRTIYSWVKRFDTDESLEQAVTDANRSGRKRKLSGKDQKEFEETVHESPEKVRSKKRPTRRSKKRWGWARETADLE
;
A
#
# COMPACT_ATOMS: atom_id res chain seq x y z
N MET A 1 -9.02 9.52 3.96
CA MET A 1 -9.32 9.99 2.59
C MET A 1 -9.00 11.46 2.52
N ASP A 2 -7.98 11.82 1.75
CA ASP A 2 -7.60 13.22 1.55
C ASP A 2 -8.64 13.88 0.63
N ARG A 3 -9.75 14.38 1.22
CA ARG A 3 -10.97 14.82 0.50
C ARG A 3 -10.70 15.86 -0.60
N LYS A 4 -9.55 16.53 -0.56
CA LYS A 4 -9.14 17.53 -1.55
C LYS A 4 -8.67 16.89 -2.87
N LYS A 5 -8.24 15.63 -2.89
CA LYS A 5 -7.68 14.98 -4.09
C LYS A 5 -8.70 14.78 -5.23
N PRO A 6 -9.92 14.26 -4.99
CA PRO A 6 -10.93 14.14 -6.03
C PRO A 6 -11.30 15.50 -6.66
N THR A 7 -11.47 16.54 -5.84
CA THR A 7 -11.79 17.89 -6.30
C THR A 7 -10.68 18.47 -7.17
N LYS A 8 -9.41 18.35 -6.75
CA LYS A 8 -8.25 18.81 -7.55
C LYS A 8 -8.19 18.12 -8.91
N ARG A 9 -8.42 16.80 -8.97
CA ARG A 9 -8.45 16.05 -10.23
C ARG A 9 -9.54 16.53 -11.17
N LEU A 10 -10.74 16.72 -10.62
CA LEU A 10 -11.88 17.18 -11.41
C LEU A 10 -11.62 18.59 -11.98
N LEU A 11 -11.14 19.52 -11.15
CA LEU A 11 -10.80 20.88 -11.59
C LEU A 11 -9.69 20.88 -12.64
N ALA A 12 -8.65 20.06 -12.47
CA ALA A 12 -7.58 19.91 -13.45
C ALA A 12 -8.10 19.39 -14.80
N ALA A 13 -9.01 18.41 -14.78
CA ALA A 13 -9.60 17.87 -16.01
C ALA A 13 -10.49 18.89 -16.74
N ILE A 14 -11.30 19.67 -16.00
CA ILE A 14 -12.11 20.76 -16.57
C ILE A 14 -11.19 21.82 -17.20
N ALA A 15 -10.15 22.25 -16.49
CA ALA A 15 -9.19 23.22 -17.00
C ALA A 15 -8.45 22.72 -18.25
N TYR A 16 -8.04 21.45 -18.27
CA TYR A 16 -7.44 20.82 -19.45
C TYR A 16 -8.38 20.82 -20.66
N LYS A 17 -9.67 20.48 -20.45
CA LYS A 17 -10.70 20.55 -21.50
C LYS A 17 -10.90 21.97 -22.04
N ASN A 18 -10.63 22.98 -21.21
CA ASN A 18 -10.69 24.39 -21.58
C ASN A 18 -9.37 24.93 -22.18
N GLY A 19 -8.41 24.07 -22.49
CA GLY A 19 -7.18 24.43 -23.21
C GLY A 19 -5.96 24.73 -22.34
N VAL A 20 -6.06 24.62 -21.00
CA VAL A 20 -4.89 24.76 -20.12
C VAL A 20 -3.96 23.56 -20.31
N THR A 21 -2.67 23.83 -20.46
CA THR A 21 -1.69 22.77 -20.74
C THR A 21 -1.36 21.95 -19.47
N GLN A 22 -0.88 20.72 -19.67
CA GLN A 22 -0.48 19.86 -18.56
C GLN A 22 0.72 20.41 -17.75
N THR A 23 1.53 21.27 -18.36
CA THR A 23 2.67 21.92 -17.70
C THR A 23 2.20 23.01 -16.76
N GLU A 24 1.27 23.88 -17.20
CA GLU A 24 0.68 24.91 -16.35
C GLU A 24 -0.08 24.28 -15.16
N LEU A 25 -0.84 23.21 -15.41
CA LEU A 25 -1.52 22.47 -14.34
C LEU A 25 -0.54 21.85 -13.35
N ALA A 26 0.62 21.38 -13.80
CA ALA A 26 1.65 20.84 -12.92
C ALA A 26 2.18 21.90 -11.95
N GLU A 27 2.39 23.12 -12.45
CA GLU A 27 2.79 24.27 -11.64
C GLU A 27 1.70 24.69 -10.64
N TRP A 28 0.45 24.81 -11.08
CA TRP A 28 -0.67 25.24 -10.22
C TRP A 28 -0.91 24.32 -9.03
N TYR A 29 -0.73 23.01 -9.24
CA TYR A 29 -1.01 22.00 -8.23
C TYR A 29 0.25 21.50 -7.49
N ASP A 30 1.43 22.02 -7.83
CA ASP A 30 2.73 21.58 -7.31
C ASP A 30 2.92 20.05 -7.42
N VAL A 31 2.71 19.54 -8.63
CA VAL A 31 2.86 18.11 -8.94
C VAL A 31 3.65 17.92 -10.22
N GLN A 32 4.22 16.72 -10.42
CA GLN A 32 4.86 16.40 -11.69
C GLN A 32 3.84 16.34 -12.85
N ARG A 33 4.26 16.77 -14.05
CA ARG A 33 3.44 16.67 -15.28
C ARG A 33 2.88 15.26 -15.54
N ARG A 34 3.65 14.21 -15.22
CA ARG A 34 3.20 12.81 -15.32
C ARG A 34 1.96 12.51 -14.46
N THR A 35 1.85 13.18 -13.31
CA THR A 35 0.68 13.08 -12.44
C THR A 35 -0.55 13.69 -13.09
N ILE A 36 -0.41 14.87 -13.70
CA ILE A 36 -1.50 15.52 -14.46
C ILE A 36 -1.94 14.66 -15.63
N TYR A 37 -0.99 14.13 -16.42
CA TYR A 37 -1.29 13.18 -17.50
C TYR A 37 -2.11 12.00 -16.99
N SER A 38 -1.70 11.39 -15.87
CA SER A 38 -2.43 10.28 -15.28
C SER A 38 -3.82 10.67 -14.76
N TRP A 39 -4.05 11.92 -14.36
CA TRP A 39 -5.38 12.38 -13.95
C TRP A 39 -6.28 12.57 -15.15
N VAL A 40 -5.82 13.32 -16.15
CA VAL A 40 -6.58 13.59 -17.40
C VAL A 40 -6.93 12.29 -18.11
N LYS A 41 -5.97 11.38 -18.28
CA LYS A 41 -6.18 10.10 -18.96
C LYS A 41 -7.30 9.24 -18.36
N ARG A 42 -7.60 9.38 -17.06
CA ARG A 42 -8.71 8.65 -16.41
C ARG A 42 -10.08 9.19 -16.80
N PHE A 43 -10.18 10.42 -17.29
CA PHE A 43 -11.42 11.00 -17.80
C PHE A 43 -11.62 10.72 -19.29
N ASP A 44 -10.58 10.30 -20.00
CA ASP A 44 -10.64 9.91 -21.41
C ASP A 44 -11.07 8.43 -21.60
N THR A 45 -11.35 7.70 -20.52
CA THR A 45 -11.82 6.31 -20.55
C THR A 45 -13.34 6.22 -20.37
N ASP A 46 -13.95 5.09 -20.76
CA ASP A 46 -15.38 4.81 -20.58
C ASP A 46 -15.83 4.56 -19.12
N GLU A 47 -14.97 4.86 -18.14
CA GLU A 47 -15.26 4.70 -16.71
C GLU A 47 -16.21 5.79 -16.19
N SER A 48 -16.92 5.51 -15.09
CA SER A 48 -17.79 6.52 -14.47
C SER A 48 -16.98 7.66 -13.84
N LEU A 49 -17.58 8.85 -13.78
CA LEU A 49 -16.96 10.04 -13.19
C LEU A 49 -16.44 9.79 -11.77
N GLU A 50 -17.19 9.03 -10.97
CA GLU A 50 -16.84 8.68 -9.59
C GLU A 50 -15.58 7.84 -9.50
N GLN A 51 -15.37 6.92 -10.45
CA GLN A 51 -14.16 6.10 -10.55
C GLN A 51 -12.97 6.96 -11.00
N ALA A 52 -13.15 7.82 -12.01
CA ALA A 52 -12.08 8.65 -12.56
C ALA A 52 -11.44 9.59 -11.51
N VAL A 53 -12.26 10.17 -10.61
CA VAL A 53 -11.77 11.06 -9.54
C VAL A 53 -11.16 10.32 -8.36
N THR A 54 -11.55 9.06 -8.15
CA THR A 54 -11.15 8.26 -6.99
C THR A 54 -9.91 7.43 -7.31
N ASP A 55 -9.08 7.12 -6.31
CA ASP A 55 -8.08 6.07 -6.49
C ASP A 55 -8.69 4.73 -6.12
N ALA A 56 -8.39 3.70 -6.92
CA ALA A 56 -8.66 2.33 -6.52
C ALA A 56 -8.10 2.07 -5.12
N ASN A 57 -8.87 1.35 -4.31
CA ASN A 57 -8.43 0.97 -2.98
C ASN A 57 -7.16 0.11 -3.12
N ARG A 58 -6.01 0.69 -2.76
CA ARG A 58 -4.75 -0.06 -2.71
C ARG A 58 -4.76 -0.87 -1.44
N SER A 59 -5.33 -2.07 -1.50
CA SER A 59 -5.05 -3.08 -0.48
C SER A 59 -3.54 -3.30 -0.53
N GLY A 60 -2.82 -2.83 0.49
CA GLY A 60 -1.39 -2.98 0.56
C GLY A 60 -0.97 -4.45 0.51
N ARG A 61 0.34 -4.70 0.61
CA ARG A 61 0.85 -6.08 0.70
C ARG A 61 0.08 -6.83 1.79
N LYS A 62 -0.45 -8.01 1.46
CA LYS A 62 -1.10 -8.88 2.46
C LYS A 62 -0.19 -9.01 3.69
N ARG A 63 -0.75 -8.76 4.87
CA ARG A 63 0.00 -8.87 6.13
C ARG A 63 0.53 -10.30 6.25
N LYS A 64 1.81 -10.44 6.62
CA LYS A 64 2.43 -11.76 6.83
C LYS A 64 1.96 -12.41 8.14
N LEU A 65 1.65 -11.59 9.14
CA LEU A 65 1.19 -12.02 10.44
C LEU A 65 -0.33 -11.93 10.50
N SER A 66 -0.95 -12.96 11.06
CA SER A 66 -2.36 -12.87 11.46
C SER A 66 -2.52 -11.87 12.61
N GLY A 67 -3.76 -11.44 12.89
CA GLY A 67 -4.01 -10.54 14.02
C GLY A 67 -3.60 -11.14 15.37
N LYS A 68 -3.68 -12.47 15.52
CA LYS A 68 -3.24 -13.18 16.73
C LYS A 68 -1.71 -13.16 16.84
N ASP A 69 -1.02 -13.47 15.74
CA ASP A 69 0.46 -13.50 15.71
C ASP A 69 1.05 -12.11 15.94
N GLN A 70 0.40 -11.08 15.40
CA GLN A 70 0.80 -9.70 15.62
C GLN A 70 0.70 -9.32 17.10
N LYS A 71 -0.39 -9.71 17.78
CA LYS A 71 -0.59 -9.45 19.21
C LYS A 71 0.43 -10.19 20.08
N GLU A 72 0.69 -11.46 19.78
CA GLU A 72 1.71 -12.25 20.49
C GLU A 72 3.12 -11.66 20.32
N PHE A 73 3.42 -11.16 19.12
CA PHE A 73 4.67 -10.47 18.84
C PHE A 73 4.79 -9.17 19.64
N GLU A 74 3.75 -8.32 19.62
CA GLU A 74 3.72 -7.06 20.37
C GLU A 74 3.91 -7.30 21.88
N GLU A 75 3.18 -8.26 22.46
CA GLU A 75 3.31 -8.65 23.87
C GLU A 75 4.74 -9.14 24.18
N THR A 76 5.34 -9.93 23.28
CA THR A 76 6.71 -10.47 23.46
C THR A 76 7.79 -9.38 23.40
N VAL A 77 7.65 -8.38 22.52
CA VAL A 77 8.62 -7.28 22.40
C VAL A 77 8.62 -6.38 23.66
N HIS A 78 7.50 -6.31 24.37
CA HIS A 78 7.38 -5.56 25.62
C HIS A 78 7.85 -6.34 26.86
N GLU A 79 8.12 -7.64 26.76
CA GLU A 79 8.71 -8.42 27.85
C GLU A 79 10.23 -8.21 27.94
N SER A 80 10.78 -8.33 29.17
CA SER A 80 12.25 -8.30 29.36
C SER A 80 12.94 -9.39 28.54
N PRO A 81 14.08 -9.09 27.87
CA PRO A 81 14.77 -10.03 27.00
C PRO A 81 15.20 -11.32 27.71
N GLU A 82 15.45 -11.29 29.03
CA GLU A 82 15.76 -12.48 29.83
C GLU A 82 14.56 -13.43 29.94
N LYS A 83 13.36 -12.88 30.05
CA LYS A 83 12.09 -13.63 30.09
C LYS A 83 11.78 -14.26 28.74
N VAL A 84 12.02 -13.54 27.64
CA VAL A 84 11.84 -14.07 26.29
C VAL A 84 12.88 -15.16 25.97
N ARG A 85 14.14 -15.01 26.42
CA ARG A 85 15.20 -16.02 26.25
C ARG A 85 14.87 -17.35 26.95
N SER A 86 14.07 -17.31 28.01
CA SER A 86 13.63 -18.50 28.77
C SER A 86 12.44 -19.25 28.14
N LYS A 87 11.68 -18.61 27.23
CA LYS A 87 10.60 -19.29 26.48
C LYS A 87 11.23 -20.35 25.57
N LYS A 88 10.86 -21.63 25.78
CA LYS A 88 11.48 -22.78 25.10
C LYS A 88 11.56 -22.57 23.58
N ARG A 89 12.71 -22.92 22.99
CA ARG A 89 12.92 -22.91 21.53
C ARG A 89 11.73 -23.58 20.84
N PRO A 90 11.12 -22.94 19.82
CA PRO A 90 10.05 -23.57 19.07
C PRO A 90 10.56 -24.88 18.46
N THR A 91 9.77 -25.95 18.62
CA THR A 91 10.07 -27.29 18.12
C THR A 91 10.23 -27.27 16.60
N ARG A 92 10.93 -28.26 16.01
CA ARG A 92 11.07 -28.37 14.53
C ARG A 92 9.72 -28.29 13.80
N ARG A 93 8.67 -28.87 14.41
CA ARG A 93 7.29 -28.83 13.89
C ARG A 93 6.70 -27.41 13.88
N SER A 94 6.97 -26.60 14.91
CA SER A 94 6.59 -25.18 14.95
C SER A 94 7.40 -24.36 13.93
N LYS A 95 8.72 -24.58 13.82
CA LYS A 95 9.55 -23.85 12.84
C LYS A 95 9.18 -24.12 11.38
N LYS A 96 8.79 -25.36 11.03
CA LYS A 96 8.22 -25.68 9.70
C LYS A 96 6.89 -24.95 9.47
N ARG A 97 6.01 -24.91 10.46
CA ARG A 97 4.71 -24.20 10.41
C ARG A 97 4.86 -22.69 10.14
N TRP A 98 5.94 -22.07 10.60
CA TRP A 98 6.22 -20.63 10.40
C TRP A 98 7.13 -20.33 9.20
N GLY A 99 7.50 -21.33 8.37
CA GLY A 99 8.32 -21.14 7.18
C GLY A 99 9.77 -20.70 7.47
N TRP A 100 10.24 -20.83 8.72
CA TRP A 100 11.59 -20.43 9.14
C TRP A 100 12.63 -21.55 8.95
N ALA A 101 12.20 -22.74 8.54
CA ALA A 101 13.08 -23.85 8.18
C ALA A 101 13.14 -23.97 6.65
N ARG A 102 14.31 -23.72 6.05
CA ARG A 102 14.58 -24.13 4.66
C ARG A 102 14.58 -25.66 4.62
N GLU A 103 13.84 -26.20 3.66
CA GLU A 103 13.77 -27.62 3.36
C GLU A 103 15.12 -28.06 2.78
N THR A 104 16.04 -28.52 3.63
CA THR A 104 17.21 -29.27 3.17
C THR A 104 16.79 -30.71 3.02
N ALA A 105 16.22 -31.03 1.86
CA ALA A 105 16.02 -32.39 1.41
C ALA A 105 16.42 -32.42 -0.06
N ASP A 106 17.73 -32.50 -0.28
CA ASP A 106 18.38 -33.07 -1.47
C ASP A 106 19.86 -33.16 -1.10
N LEU A 107 20.27 -34.32 -0.59
CA LEU A 107 21.60 -34.94 -0.63
C LEU A 107 21.52 -36.23 0.21
N GLU A 108 20.95 -37.27 -0.40
CA GLU A 108 21.51 -38.63 -0.59
C GLU A 108 20.45 -39.57 -1.15
#